data_AF-A0A024Q7Z5-F1
#
_entry.id   AF-A0A024Q7Z5-F1
#
_cell.length_a   1.000
_cell.length_b   1.000
_cell.length_c   1.000
_cell.angle_alpha   90.00
_cell.angle_beta   90.00
_cell.angle_gamma   90.00
#
_symmetry.space_group_name_H-M   'P 1'
#
loop_
_entity.id
_entity.type
_entity.pdbx_description
1 polymer ?
#
loop_
_entity_poly.entity_id
_entity_poly.type
_entity_poly.pdbx_seq_one_letter_code
_entity_poly.pdbx_strand_id
1 'polypeptide(L)' 'MEDNQTVHIISHTHWDREWYLPYERHHILLVELMDRLLEALENNQGYKSFHLDGQTIMLDDYVQVRPEMKVENIY' A
#
# COMPACT_ATOMS: atom_id res chain seq x y z
N MET A 1 -25.74 -22.39 22.84
CA MET A 1 -25.12 -22.18 21.53
C MET A 1 -24.17 -21.03 21.72
N GLU A 2 -22.87 -21.24 21.50
CA GLU A 2 -21.91 -20.14 21.49
C GLU A 2 -22.16 -19.32 20.22
N ASP A 3 -22.48 -18.03 20.37
CA ASP A 3 -22.56 -17.10 19.25
C ASP A 3 -21.13 -16.84 18.76
N ASN A 4 -20.80 -17.39 17.59
CA ASN A 4 -19.50 -17.20 16.96
C ASN A 4 -19.51 -15.92 16.12
N GLN A 5 -18.85 -14.86 16.61
CA GLN A 5 -18.69 -13.61 15.88
C GLN A 5 -17.44 -13.66 14.98
N THR A 6 -17.59 -13.27 13.72
CA THR A 6 -16.47 -13.13 12.79
C THR A 6 -15.93 -11.70 12.84
N VAL A 7 -14.64 -11.55 13.12
CA VAL A 7 -13.95 -10.25 13.09
C VAL A 7 -13.13 -10.14 11.80
N HIS A 8 -13.45 -9.16 10.97
CA HIS A 8 -12.71 -8.85 9.75
C HIS A 8 -11.68 -7.76 10.05
N ILE A 9 -10.40 -8.06 9.86
CA ILE A 9 -9.31 -7.09 9.99
C ILE A 9 -8.83 -6.73 8.58
N ILE A 10 -8.88 -5.43 8.26
CA ILE A 10 -8.43 -4.90 6.97
C ILE A 10 -7.27 -3.95 7.26
N SER A 11 -6.06 -4.38 6.91
CA SER A 11 -4.88 -3.52 6.97
C SER A 11 -4.98 -2.43 5.91
N HIS A 12 -4.80 -1.18 6.31
CA HIS A 12 -4.80 -0.04 5.41
C HIS A 12 -3.96 1.09 6.02
N THR A 13 -3.67 2.10 5.21
CA THR A 13 -3.34 3.44 5.69
C THR A 13 -4.34 4.41 5.08
N HIS A 14 -4.69 5.47 5.80
CA HIS A 14 -5.21 6.66 5.16
C HIS A 14 -4.02 7.47 4.66
N TRP A 15 -4.01 7.90 3.41
CA TRP A 15 -2.86 8.55 2.80
C TRP A 15 -3.23 9.89 2.16
N ASP A 16 -3.18 10.94 2.96
CA ASP A 16 -3.24 12.30 2.44
C ASP A 16 -2.03 12.55 1.54
N ARG A 17 -2.28 12.65 0.22
CA ARG A 17 -1.21 12.82 -0.80
C ARG A 17 -0.31 14.03 -0.51
N GLU A 18 -0.89 15.08 0.05
CA GLU A 18 -0.20 16.25 0.57
C GLU A 18 -1.03 16.89 1.68
N TRP A 19 -0.37 17.43 2.72
CA TRP A 19 -1.09 18.09 3.81
C TRP A 19 -0.18 19.06 4.60
N TYR A 20 0.20 18.72 5.83
CA TYR A 20 1.01 19.59 6.71
C TYR A 20 2.52 19.56 6.40
N LEU A 21 2.96 18.63 5.55
CA LEU A 21 4.30 18.62 4.97
C LEU A 21 4.16 18.85 3.45
N PRO A 22 5.19 19.41 2.79
CA PRO A 22 5.22 19.48 1.34
C PRO A 22 5.01 18.10 0.70
N TYR A 23 4.36 18.06 -0.46
CA TYR A 23 4.08 16.84 -1.22
C TYR A 23 5.26 15.85 -1.23
N GLU A 24 6.46 16.29 -1.63
CA GLU A 24 7.61 15.38 -1.77
C GLU A 24 8.04 14.71 -0.47
N ARG A 25 7.74 15.32 0.68
CA ARG A 25 8.04 14.69 1.97
C ARG A 25 7.11 13.53 2.24
N HIS A 26 5.81 13.68 1.93
CA HIS A 26 4.87 12.57 1.98
C HIS A 26 5.17 11.55 0.88
N HIS A 27 5.49 11.99 -0.33
CA HIS A 27 5.81 11.13 -1.46
C HIS A 27 6.96 10.14 -1.17
N ILE A 28 8.06 10.58 -0.53
CA ILE A 28 9.14 9.66 -0.13
C ILE A 28 8.67 8.64 0.92
N LEU A 29 7.82 9.05 1.87
CA LEU A 29 7.25 8.13 2.86
C LEU A 29 6.31 7.11 2.21
N LEU A 30 5.61 7.49 1.14
CA LEU A 30 4.81 6.56 0.33
C LEU A 30 5.70 5.50 -0.31
N VAL A 31 6.85 5.90 -0.85
CA VAL A 31 7.82 4.96 -1.42
C VAL A 31 8.33 3.97 -0.37
N GLU A 32 8.70 4.45 0.82
CA GLU A 32 9.13 3.58 1.92
C GLU A 32 8.01 2.63 2.41
N LEU A 33 6.77 3.12 2.46
CA LEU A 33 5.60 2.30 2.79
C LEU A 33 5.44 1.16 1.78
N MET A 34 5.47 1.49 0.48
CA MET A 34 5.27 0.53 -0.61
C MET A 34 6.39 -0.50 -0.68
N ASP A 35 7.66 -0.09 -0.54
CA ASP A 35 8.81 -1.01 -0.52
C ASP A 35 8.64 -2.07 0.59
N ARG A 36 8.28 -1.64 1.81
CA ARG A 36 8.06 -2.54 2.96
C ARG A 36 6.79 -3.38 2.81
N LEU A 37 5.74 -2.81 2.22
CA LEU A 37 4.49 -3.51 2.00
C LEU A 37 4.66 -4.67 1.01
N LEU A 38 5.34 -4.44 -0.11
CA LEU A 38 5.60 -5.45 -1.12
C LEU A 38 6.47 -6.58 -0.56
N GLU A 39 7.54 -6.24 0.16
CA GLU A 39 8.37 -7.23 0.85
C GLU A 39 7.56 -8.06 1.85
N ALA A 40 6.66 -7.43 2.61
CA ALA A 40 5.81 -8.13 3.58
C ALA A 40 4.79 -9.06 2.90
N LEU A 41 4.22 -8.64 1.77
CA LEU A 41 3.26 -9.44 1.00
C LEU A 41 3.93 -10.65 0.35
N GLU A 42 5.16 -10.50 -0.16
CA GLU A 42 5.91 -11.60 -0.75
C GLU A 42 6.36 -12.63 0.30
N ASN A 43 6.86 -12.17 1.45
CA ASN A 43 7.49 -13.03 2.44
C ASN A 43 6.55 -13.59 3.51
N ASN A 44 5.30 -13.11 3.62
CA ASN A 44 4.36 -13.55 4.65
C ASN A 44 3.04 -14.05 4.04
N GLN A 45 2.93 -15.38 3.87
CA GLN A 45 1.71 -16.04 3.36
C GLN A 45 0.45 -15.78 4.21
N GLY A 46 0.60 -15.40 5.48
CA GLY A 46 -0.52 -15.03 6.36
C GLY A 46 -1.05 -13.62 6.10
N TYR A 47 -0.28 -12.77 5.42
CA TYR A 47 -0.62 -11.39 5.15
C TYR A 47 -1.36 -11.25 3.81
N LYS A 48 -2.69 -11.39 3.88
CA LYS A 48 -3.53 -11.62 2.69
C LYS A 48 -3.61 -10.44 1.73
N SER A 49 -3.69 -9.22 2.25
CA SER A 49 -3.99 -8.03 1.46
C SER A 49 -3.77 -6.76 2.25
N PHE A 50 -3.57 -5.66 1.54
CA PHE A 50 -3.55 -4.30 2.08
C PHE A 50 -4.44 -3.40 1.23
N HIS A 51 -5.26 -2.57 1.88
CA HIS A 51 -6.13 -1.63 1.19
C HIS A 51 -5.42 -0.28 1.00
N LEU A 52 -5.14 0.09 -0.25
CA LEU A 52 -4.48 1.35 -0.62
C LEU A 52 -5.46 2.52 -0.68
N ASP A 53 -6.15 2.76 0.44
CA ASP A 53 -6.96 3.97 0.71
C ASP A 53 -8.04 4.32 -0.34
N GLY A 54 -8.43 3.37 -1.19
CA GLY A 54 -9.41 3.60 -2.26
C GLY A 54 -8.94 4.51 -3.39
N GLN A 55 -7.65 4.85 -3.47
CA GLN A 55 -7.08 5.77 -4.46
C GLN A 55 -6.01 5.08 -5.31
N THR A 56 -6.16 5.15 -6.63
CA THR A 56 -5.22 4.50 -7.56
C THR A 56 -3.93 5.29 -7.77
N ILE A 57 -3.94 6.61 -7.51
CA ILE A 57 -2.80 7.50 -7.74
C ILE A 57 -1.55 7.12 -6.93
N MET A 58 -1.73 6.45 -5.80
CA MET A 58 -0.62 5.93 -4.99
C MET A 58 0.28 4.96 -5.78
N LEU A 59 -0.29 4.22 -6.75
CA LEU A 59 0.48 3.32 -7.62
C LEU A 59 1.34 4.12 -8.59
N ASP A 60 0.78 5.16 -9.20
CA ASP A 60 1.48 6.04 -10.15
C ASP A 60 2.60 6.82 -9.46
N ASP A 61 2.32 7.40 -8.28
CA ASP A 61 3.31 8.10 -7.45
C ASP A 61 4.47 7.15 -7.09
N TYR A 62 4.18 5.91 -6.68
CA TYR A 62 5.23 4.94 -6.36
C TYR A 62 6.12 4.61 -7.56
N VAL A 63 5.54 4.24 -8.72
CA VAL A 63 6.34 3.86 -9.89
C VAL A 63 6.99 5.04 -10.60
N GLN A 64 6.54 6.27 -10.34
CA GLN A 64 7.25 7.48 -10.77
C GLN A 64 8.66 7.54 -10.16
N VAL A 65 8.82 7.05 -8.92
CA VAL A 65 10.11 6.98 -8.22
C VAL A 65 10.82 5.63 -8.41
N ARG A 66 10.05 4.54 -8.52
CA ARG A 66 10.51 3.15 -8.68
C ARG A 66 10.01 2.55 -10.01
N PRO A 67 10.45 3.06 -11.18
CA PRO A 67 9.93 2.61 -12.47
C PRO A 67 10.17 1.12 -12.73
N GLU A 68 11.23 0.54 -12.17
CA GLU A 68 11.55 -0.90 -12.24
C GLU A 68 10.52 -1.80 -11.57
N MET A 69 9.72 -1.27 -10.65
CA MET A 69 8.66 -2.01 -9.97
C MET A 69 7.37 -2.09 -10.80
N LYS A 70 7.31 -1.36 -11.92
CA LYS A 70 6.21 -1.47 -12.87
C LYS A 70 6.38 -2.75 -13.68
N VAL A 71 5.43 -3.67 -13.55
CA VAL A 71 5.40 -4.87 -14.40
C VAL A 71 4.92 -4.46 -15.80
N GLU A 72 5.85 -4.38 -16.76
CA GLU A 72 5.51 -3.94 -18.13
C GLU A 72 4.85 -5.01 -19.01
N ASN A 73 4.70 -6.26 -18.57
CA ASN A 73 4.09 -7.32 -19.39
C ASN A 73 3.19 -8.24 -18.57
N ILE A 74 1.89 -7.99 -18.60
CA ILE A 74 0.85 -8.94 -18.20
C ILE A 74 -0.09 -9.14 -19.40
N TYR A 75 0.45 -9.60 -20.53
CA TYR A 75 -0.29 -10.19 -21.66
C TYR A 75 0.59 -11.20 -22.38
#